data_AF-A0A9E3H4V7-F1
#
_entry.id   AF-A0A9E3H4V7-F1
#
_cell.length_a   1.000
_cell.length_b   1.000
_cell.length_c   1.000
_cell.angle_alpha   90.00
_cell.angle_beta   90.00
_cell.angle_gamma   90.00
#
_symmetry.space_group_name_H-M   'P 1'
#
loop_
_entity.id
_entity.type
_entity.pdbx_description
1 polymer ?
#
loop_
_entity_poly.entity_id
_entity_poly.type
_entity_poly.pdbx_seq_one_letter_code
_entity_poly.pdbx_strand_id
1 'polypeptide(L)'
;MRDDEGIISKDMVIKTSICIYWLFCFIAMMLIITNRKYIYSLLNPSFESPDKEKGYKVSLLLGWIVTLAASGAYISFTRKYETGNYEIIDLIVFSVFNGILEQFMFIFWFFLGCYIGKIISSSNNKLIFTLGYISYAMFSGIIHALFWIKVLPSHEPAIIIMPVFLSIMSLVWMWLVWRYRAVMAIIIMHMFIDFITVGHLNFAWFESFQIIGL
;
A
#
# COMPACT_ATOMS: atom_id res chain seq x y z
N MET A 1 7.53 -14.00 37.51
CA MET A 1 7.05 -12.66 37.95
C MET A 1 7.88 -11.49 37.40
N ARG A 2 8.95 -11.72 36.63
CA ARG A 2 9.75 -10.64 36.00
C ARG A 2 9.55 -10.54 34.47
N ASP A 3 8.80 -11.48 33.88
CA ASP A 3 8.57 -11.58 32.43
C ASP A 3 7.33 -10.79 31.96
N ASP A 4 6.34 -10.61 32.84
CA ASP A 4 5.09 -9.92 32.49
C ASP A 4 5.29 -8.41 32.27
N GLU A 5 6.18 -7.76 33.04
CA GLU A 5 6.49 -6.33 32.86
C GLU A 5 7.16 -6.03 31.51
N GLY A 6 8.00 -6.95 31.01
CA GLY A 6 8.66 -6.83 29.71
C GLY A 6 7.70 -7.00 28.53
N ILE A 7 6.72 -7.89 28.67
CA ILE A 7 5.68 -8.14 27.65
C ILE A 7 4.72 -6.95 27.57
N ILE A 8 4.27 -6.43 28.71
CA ILE A 8 3.37 -5.26 28.79
C ILE A 8 4.04 -4.02 28.19
N SER A 9 5.33 -3.80 28.48
CA SER A 9 6.09 -2.68 27.93
C SER A 9 6.20 -2.74 26.40
N LYS A 10 6.48 -3.92 25.82
CA LYS A 10 6.58 -4.12 24.37
C LYS A 10 5.26 -3.90 23.65
N ASP A 11 4.16 -4.41 24.20
CA ASP A 11 2.80 -4.23 23.64
C ASP A 11 2.38 -2.75 23.63
N MET A 12 2.63 -2.02 24.73
CA MET A 12 2.37 -0.58 24.78
C MET A 12 3.18 0.21 23.75
N VAL A 13 4.45 -0.15 23.53
CA VAL A 13 5.29 0.50 22.51
C VAL A 13 4.74 0.27 21.10
N ILE A 14 4.31 -0.95 20.78
CA ILE A 14 3.72 -1.28 19.47
C ILE A 14 2.42 -0.50 19.25
N LYS A 15 1.50 -0.53 20.22
CA LYS A 15 0.22 0.22 20.15
C LYS A 15 0.45 1.72 19.96
N THR A 16 1.37 2.30 20.72
CA THR A 16 1.73 3.72 20.59
C THR A 16 2.29 4.03 19.20
N SER A 17 3.16 3.16 18.68
CA SER A 17 3.75 3.34 17.35
C SER A 17 2.69 3.28 16.24
N ILE A 18 1.72 2.36 16.33
CA ILE A 18 0.57 2.29 15.40
C ILE A 18 -0.26 3.56 15.46
N CYS A 19 -0.59 4.05 16.65
CA CYS A 19 -1.37 5.29 16.80
C CYS A 19 -0.65 6.50 16.20
N ILE A 20 0.67 6.64 16.45
CA ILE A 20 1.48 7.72 15.87
C ILE A 20 1.51 7.59 14.35
N TYR A 21 1.73 6.38 13.83
CA TYR A 21 1.74 6.11 12.39
C TYR A 21 0.43 6.52 11.71
N TRP A 22 -0.71 6.08 12.26
CA TRP A 22 -2.03 6.44 11.73
C TRP A 22 -2.34 7.93 11.86
N LEU A 23 -1.85 8.60 12.92
CA LEU A 23 -1.96 10.05 13.03
C LEU A 23 -1.23 10.76 11.87
N PHE A 24 0.00 10.34 11.54
CA PHE A 24 0.72 10.89 10.39
C PHE A 24 -0.01 10.61 9.07
N CYS A 25 -0.56 9.41 8.90
CA CYS A 25 -1.34 9.07 7.72
C CYS A 25 -2.61 9.94 7.59
N PHE A 26 -3.29 10.19 8.70
CA PHE A 26 -4.43 11.08 8.76
C PHE A 26 -4.06 12.52 8.38
N ILE A 27 -2.93 13.03 8.87
CA ILE A 27 -2.42 14.35 8.49
C ILE A 27 -2.13 14.40 6.98
N ALA A 28 -1.48 13.39 6.42
CA ALA A 28 -1.21 13.31 4.98
C ALA A 28 -2.51 13.30 4.15
N MET A 29 -3.52 12.54 4.58
CA MET A 29 -4.86 12.54 3.99
C MET A 29 -5.48 13.95 3.99
N MET A 30 -5.47 14.63 5.13
CA MET A 30 -6.03 15.98 5.26
C MET A 30 -5.31 16.99 4.36
N LEU A 31 -3.97 16.90 4.27
CA LEU A 31 -3.18 17.73 3.38
C LEU A 31 -3.57 17.50 1.91
N ILE A 32 -3.76 16.25 1.49
CA ILE A 32 -4.17 15.93 0.11
C ILE A 32 -5.57 16.47 -0.18
N ILE A 33 -6.55 16.19 0.68
CA ILE A 33 -7.95 16.57 0.45
C ILE A 33 -8.11 18.09 0.39
N THR A 34 -7.43 18.80 1.30
CA THR A 34 -7.48 20.27 1.38
C THR A 34 -6.81 20.91 0.18
N ASN A 35 -5.69 20.35 -0.30
CA ASN A 35 -4.91 20.90 -1.42
C ASN A 35 -5.20 20.24 -2.78
N ARG A 36 -6.32 19.51 -2.90
CA ARG A 36 -6.65 18.68 -4.08
C ARG A 36 -6.55 19.42 -5.42
N LYS A 37 -6.93 20.70 -5.46
CA LYS A 37 -6.86 21.52 -6.69
C LYS A 37 -5.42 21.71 -7.15
N TYR A 38 -4.53 22.05 -6.23
CA TYR A 38 -3.10 22.20 -6.50
C TYR A 38 -2.48 20.85 -6.88
N ILE A 39 -2.77 19.80 -6.13
CA ILE A 39 -2.29 18.44 -6.39
C ILE A 39 -2.69 17.94 -7.78
N TYR A 40 -3.93 18.19 -8.21
CA TYR A 40 -4.37 17.82 -9.56
C TYR A 40 -3.66 18.56 -10.68
N SER A 41 -3.04 19.71 -10.38
CA SER A 41 -2.16 20.41 -11.31
C SER A 41 -0.79 19.73 -11.45
N LEU A 42 -0.36 18.93 -10.47
CA LEU A 42 0.89 18.16 -10.56
C LEU A 42 0.75 16.99 -11.53
N LEU A 43 -0.47 16.49 -11.71
CA LEU A 43 -0.80 15.34 -12.55
C LEU A 43 -0.74 15.63 -14.05
N ASN A 44 -0.71 14.57 -14.86
CA ASN A 44 -0.68 14.70 -16.31
C ASN A 44 -1.95 15.43 -16.84
N PRO A 45 -1.80 16.56 -17.55
CA PRO A 45 -2.93 17.41 -17.98
C PRO A 45 -3.70 16.87 -19.20
N SER A 46 -3.25 15.81 -19.88
CA SER A 46 -3.85 15.30 -21.14
C SER A 46 -5.20 14.55 -20.94
N PHE A 47 -6.20 15.22 -20.36
CA PHE A 47 -7.42 14.62 -19.80
C PHE A 47 -8.68 14.66 -20.68
N GLU A 48 -8.58 15.17 -21.91
CA GLU A 48 -9.73 15.58 -22.74
C GLU A 48 -9.84 14.80 -24.07
N SER A 49 -9.77 13.47 -24.07
CA SER A 49 -10.13 12.68 -25.27
C SER A 49 -11.15 11.56 -24.99
N PRO A 50 -12.04 11.22 -25.95
CA PRO A 50 -13.02 10.13 -25.83
C PRO A 50 -12.40 8.73 -25.63
N ASP A 51 -11.16 8.50 -26.09
CA ASP A 51 -10.40 7.24 -25.85
C ASP A 51 -10.10 6.97 -24.36
N LYS A 52 -10.37 7.95 -23.50
CA LYS A 52 -10.20 7.93 -22.04
C LYS A 52 -11.00 6.85 -21.34
N GLU A 53 -12.25 6.62 -21.73
CA GLU A 53 -13.09 5.66 -20.98
C GLU A 53 -12.60 4.23 -21.18
N LYS A 54 -12.25 3.88 -22.41
CA LYS A 54 -11.65 2.58 -22.73
C LYS A 54 -10.29 2.42 -22.08
N GLY A 55 -9.41 3.43 -22.18
CA GLY A 55 -8.09 3.41 -21.55
C GLY A 55 -8.16 3.29 -20.02
N TYR A 56 -9.10 4.00 -19.39
CA TYR A 56 -9.35 3.91 -17.95
C TYR A 56 -9.84 2.53 -17.54
N LYS A 57 -10.87 1.98 -18.22
CA LYS A 57 -11.40 0.63 -17.95
C LYS A 57 -10.32 -0.45 -18.06
N VAL A 58 -9.50 -0.39 -19.12
CA VAL A 58 -8.38 -1.32 -19.30
C VAL A 58 -7.33 -1.16 -18.20
N SER A 59 -6.96 0.07 -17.86
CA SER A 59 -5.98 0.33 -16.80
C SER A 59 -6.50 -0.09 -15.42
N LEU A 60 -7.80 0.07 -15.17
CA LEU A 60 -8.47 -0.34 -13.94
C LEU A 60 -8.52 -1.86 -13.82
N LEU A 61 -8.87 -2.55 -14.92
CA LEU A 61 -8.83 -4.01 -14.99
C LEU A 61 -7.41 -4.52 -14.75
N LEU A 62 -6.42 -3.91 -15.40
CA LEU A 62 -5.01 -4.23 -15.17
C LEU A 62 -4.62 -4.03 -13.71
N GLY A 63 -5.07 -2.92 -13.09
CA GLY A 63 -4.89 -2.65 -11.65
C GLY A 63 -5.40 -3.80 -10.78
N TRP A 64 -6.62 -4.29 -11.02
CA TRP A 64 -7.15 -5.43 -10.29
C TRP A 64 -6.39 -6.73 -10.56
N ILE A 65 -6.02 -6.99 -11.82
CA ILE A 65 -5.25 -8.20 -12.18
C ILE A 65 -3.92 -8.23 -11.42
N VAL A 66 -3.17 -7.12 -11.42
CA VAL A 66 -1.87 -7.07 -10.71
C VAL A 66 -2.03 -7.10 -9.19
N THR A 67 -3.12 -6.53 -8.65
CA THR A 67 -3.45 -6.65 -7.22
C THR A 67 -3.73 -8.10 -6.84
N LEU A 68 -4.59 -8.80 -7.59
CA LEU A 68 -4.89 -10.21 -7.36
C LEU A 68 -3.64 -11.08 -7.52
N ALA A 69 -2.81 -10.82 -8.53
CA ALA A 69 -1.56 -11.53 -8.74
C ALA A 69 -0.57 -11.30 -7.58
N ALA A 70 -0.45 -10.07 -7.08
CA ALA A 70 0.38 -9.77 -5.92
C ALA A 70 -0.14 -10.42 -4.64
N SER A 71 -1.46 -10.39 -4.38
CA SER A 71 -2.08 -11.09 -3.26
C SER A 71 -1.86 -12.61 -3.34
N GLY A 72 -2.08 -13.21 -4.50
CA GLY A 72 -1.87 -14.63 -4.73
C GLY A 72 -0.40 -15.04 -4.58
N ALA A 73 0.52 -14.23 -5.10
CA ALA A 73 1.95 -14.42 -4.90
C ALA A 73 2.33 -14.30 -3.42
N TYR A 74 1.76 -13.33 -2.69
CA TYR A 74 2.04 -13.18 -1.26
C TYR A 74 1.61 -14.43 -0.50
N ILE A 75 0.39 -14.92 -0.72
CA ILE A 75 -0.11 -16.15 -0.08
C ILE A 75 0.74 -17.37 -0.45
N SER A 76 1.07 -17.52 -1.74
CA SER A 76 1.75 -18.73 -2.24
C SER A 76 3.22 -18.81 -1.81
N PHE A 77 3.86 -17.65 -1.58
CA PHE A 77 5.29 -17.52 -1.35
C PHE A 77 5.64 -16.88 0.00
N THR A 78 4.70 -16.83 0.94
CA THR A 78 4.97 -16.44 2.33
C THR A 78 4.89 -17.66 3.24
N ARG A 79 5.98 -17.88 3.98
CA ARG A 79 6.01 -18.88 5.03
C ARG A 79 5.51 -18.24 6.32
N LYS A 80 4.39 -18.75 6.85
CA LYS A 80 3.87 -18.36 8.16
C LYS A 80 4.39 -19.32 9.22
N TYR A 81 4.97 -18.81 10.30
CA TYR A 81 5.47 -19.62 11.41
C TYR A 81 4.46 -19.78 12.53
N GLU A 82 3.65 -18.74 12.75
CA GLU A 82 2.62 -18.69 13.78
C GLU A 82 1.35 -18.08 13.19
N THR A 83 0.20 -18.64 13.56
CA THR A 83 -1.09 -18.03 13.23
C THR A 83 -1.47 -17.06 14.34
N GLY A 84 -1.82 -15.84 13.97
CA GLY A 84 -2.39 -14.88 14.92
C GLY A 84 -3.74 -15.33 15.50
N ASN A 85 -4.27 -14.56 16.43
CA ASN A 85 -5.65 -14.70 16.87
C ASN A 85 -6.36 -13.38 16.57
N TYR A 86 -7.23 -13.39 15.57
CA TYR A 86 -7.85 -12.18 15.03
C TYR A 86 -9.32 -12.47 14.77
N GLU A 87 -10.20 -11.58 15.21
CA GLU A 87 -11.60 -11.69 14.83
C GLU A 87 -11.79 -11.19 13.40
N ILE A 88 -12.73 -11.77 12.66
CA ILE A 88 -12.99 -11.35 11.28
C ILE A 88 -13.44 -9.88 11.20
N ILE A 89 -14.13 -9.39 12.24
CA ILE A 89 -14.53 -7.99 12.34
C ILE A 89 -13.31 -7.07 12.45
N ASP A 90 -12.31 -7.46 13.24
CA ASP A 90 -11.06 -6.72 13.38
C ASP A 90 -10.30 -6.69 12.06
N LEU A 91 -10.30 -7.79 11.30
CA LEU A 91 -9.70 -7.83 9.96
C LEU A 91 -10.36 -6.82 9.02
N ILE A 92 -11.69 -6.80 8.98
CA ILE A 92 -12.44 -5.86 8.13
C ILE A 92 -12.13 -4.42 8.54
N VAL A 93 -12.20 -4.11 9.84
CA VAL A 93 -11.94 -2.78 10.38
C VAL A 93 -10.51 -2.36 10.06
N PHE A 94 -9.52 -3.22 10.34
CA PHE A 94 -8.12 -2.97 10.02
C PHE A 94 -7.93 -2.67 8.54
N SER A 95 -8.40 -3.54 7.64
CA SER A 95 -8.20 -3.38 6.20
C SER A 95 -8.85 -2.12 5.66
N VAL A 96 -10.00 -1.70 6.20
CA VAL A 96 -10.67 -0.45 5.82
C VAL A 96 -9.85 0.76 6.30
N PHE A 97 -9.57 0.84 7.61
CA PHE A 97 -8.90 2.01 8.17
C PHE A 97 -7.45 2.13 7.69
N ASN A 98 -6.70 1.03 7.70
CA ASN A 98 -5.34 1.00 7.19
C ASN A 98 -5.32 1.30 5.68
N GLY A 99 -6.13 0.58 4.91
CA GLY A 99 -6.22 0.76 3.46
C GLY A 99 -6.52 2.20 3.04
N ILE A 100 -7.39 2.91 3.76
CA ILE A 100 -7.64 4.34 3.54
C ILE A 100 -6.43 5.19 3.95
N LEU A 101 -6.04 5.12 5.22
CA LEU A 101 -5.07 6.05 5.80
C LEU A 101 -3.67 5.89 5.17
N GLU A 102 -3.17 4.67 5.10
CA GLU A 102 -1.85 4.38 4.55
C GLU A 102 -1.79 4.69 3.06
N GLN A 103 -2.87 4.43 2.30
CA GLN A 103 -2.89 4.75 0.88
C GLN A 103 -2.82 6.26 0.63
N PHE A 104 -3.42 7.09 1.49
CA PHE A 104 -3.25 8.54 1.42
C PHE A 104 -1.81 8.96 1.73
N MET A 105 -1.15 8.34 2.71
CA MET A 105 0.26 8.61 2.99
C MET A 105 1.15 8.25 1.78
N PHE A 106 0.90 7.11 1.16
CA PHE A 106 1.57 6.70 -0.08
C PHE A 106 1.36 7.68 -1.24
N ILE A 107 0.12 8.11 -1.46
CA ILE A 107 -0.21 9.12 -2.46
C ILE A 107 0.49 10.46 -2.15
N PHE A 108 0.64 10.81 -0.86
CA PHE A 108 1.34 12.02 -0.45
C PHE A 108 2.80 12.00 -0.89
N TRP A 109 3.51 10.91 -0.60
CA TRP A 109 4.90 10.73 -1.05
C TRP A 109 5.02 10.69 -2.57
N PHE A 110 4.07 10.06 -3.25
CA PHE A 110 4.00 10.13 -4.71
C PHE A 110 3.91 11.58 -5.22
N PHE A 111 3.03 12.40 -4.64
CA PHE A 111 2.88 13.80 -5.03
C PHE A 111 4.08 14.66 -4.65
N LEU A 112 4.76 14.37 -3.53
CA LEU A 112 6.00 15.05 -3.16
C LEU A 112 7.09 14.82 -4.22
N GLY A 113 7.27 13.59 -4.69
CA GLY A 113 8.18 13.29 -5.79
C GLY A 113 7.78 13.95 -7.10
N CYS A 114 6.47 14.01 -7.41
CA CYS A 114 5.97 14.74 -8.57
C CYS A 114 6.24 16.24 -8.48
N TYR A 115 6.10 16.83 -7.29
CA TYR A 115 6.41 18.23 -7.04
C TYR A 115 7.89 18.54 -7.32
N ILE A 116 8.80 17.70 -6.80
CA ILE A 116 10.24 17.80 -7.09
C ILE A 116 10.49 17.68 -8.60
N GLY A 117 9.84 16.72 -9.26
CA GLY A 117 9.96 16.56 -10.71
C GLY A 117 9.51 17.78 -11.50
N LYS A 118 8.45 18.47 -11.06
CA LYS A 118 8.00 19.72 -11.70
C LYS A 118 8.96 20.88 -11.49
N ILE A 119 9.62 20.95 -10.33
CA ILE A 119 10.68 21.95 -10.08
C ILE A 119 11.86 21.73 -11.03
N ILE A 120 12.27 20.48 -11.23
CA ILE A 120 13.40 20.13 -12.10
C ILE A 120 13.03 20.30 -13.58
N SER A 121 11.86 19.82 -14.00
CA SER A 121 11.39 19.91 -15.38
C SER A 121 9.86 19.92 -15.45
N SER A 122 9.30 21.11 -15.71
CA SER A 122 7.85 21.31 -15.74
C SER A 122 7.14 20.63 -16.93
N SER A 123 7.87 20.32 -18.00
CA SER A 123 7.33 19.73 -19.25
C SER A 123 7.58 18.22 -19.39
N ASN A 124 8.52 17.65 -18.62
CA ASN A 124 8.89 16.24 -18.75
C ASN A 124 8.02 15.32 -17.88
N ASN A 125 6.83 14.97 -18.40
CA ASN A 125 5.87 14.11 -17.70
C ASN A 125 6.43 12.73 -17.29
N LYS A 126 7.40 12.19 -18.03
CA LYS A 126 8.05 10.92 -17.67
C LYS A 126 8.90 11.09 -16.43
N LEU A 127 9.75 12.12 -16.40
CA LEU A 127 10.58 12.42 -15.23
C LEU A 127 9.72 12.71 -13.99
N ILE A 128 8.65 13.49 -14.14
CA ILE A 128 7.76 13.83 -13.02
C ILE A 128 7.14 12.55 -12.42
N PHE A 129 6.61 11.68 -13.27
CA PHE A 129 6.05 10.41 -12.83
C PHE A 129 7.12 9.52 -12.16
N THR A 130 8.29 9.39 -12.77
CA THR A 130 9.39 8.57 -12.25
C THR A 130 9.82 9.03 -10.86
N LEU A 131 10.01 10.33 -10.63
CA LEU A 131 10.36 10.84 -9.31
C LEU A 131 9.23 10.66 -8.29
N GLY A 132 7.98 10.82 -8.72
CA GLY A 132 6.82 10.47 -7.90
C GLY A 132 6.85 9.02 -7.46
N TYR A 133 7.03 8.09 -8.41
CA TYR A 133 7.06 6.66 -8.12
C TYR A 133 8.25 6.27 -7.23
N ILE A 134 9.45 6.80 -7.47
CA ILE A 134 10.63 6.57 -6.61
C ILE A 134 10.34 7.02 -5.17
N SER A 135 9.78 8.22 -5.01
CA SER A 135 9.45 8.76 -3.67
C SER A 135 8.42 7.90 -2.94
N TYR A 136 7.37 7.45 -3.64
CA TYR A 136 6.41 6.47 -3.12
C TYR A 136 7.09 5.15 -2.73
N ALA A 137 7.90 4.57 -3.63
CA ALA A 137 8.48 3.24 -3.44
C ALA A 137 9.48 3.21 -2.28
N MET A 138 10.28 4.27 -2.13
CA MET A 138 11.18 4.44 -0.99
C MET A 138 10.40 4.45 0.32
N PHE A 139 9.37 5.30 0.43
CA PHE A 139 8.58 5.36 1.66
C PHE A 139 7.85 4.05 1.95
N SER A 140 7.17 3.49 0.94
CA SER A 140 6.43 2.23 1.07
C SER A 140 7.34 1.10 1.55
N GLY A 141 8.50 0.91 0.91
CA GLY A 141 9.47 -0.11 1.32
C GLY A 141 10.01 0.08 2.73
N ILE A 142 10.31 1.33 3.12
CA ILE A 142 10.82 1.66 4.46
C ILE A 142 9.80 1.31 5.55
N ILE A 143 8.53 1.71 5.37
CA ILE A 143 7.49 1.42 6.37
C ILE A 143 7.25 -0.09 6.48
N HIS A 144 7.19 -0.82 5.38
CA HIS A 144 7.03 -2.27 5.44
C HIS A 144 8.20 -2.98 6.14
N ALA A 145 9.44 -2.59 5.81
CA ALA A 145 10.63 -3.20 6.40
C ALA A 145 10.82 -2.85 7.88
N LEU A 146 10.57 -1.59 8.27
CA LEU A 146 10.89 -1.10 9.61
C LEU A 146 9.74 -1.21 10.61
N PHE A 147 8.49 -1.21 10.12
CA PHE A 147 7.28 -1.16 10.93
C PHE A 147 6.45 -2.44 10.79
N TRP A 148 5.93 -2.76 9.60
CA TRP A 148 4.95 -3.85 9.46
C TRP A 148 5.49 -5.23 9.82
N ILE A 149 6.76 -5.54 9.50
CA ILE A 149 7.41 -6.80 9.89
C ILE A 149 7.39 -7.02 11.42
N LYS A 150 7.38 -5.96 12.22
CA LYS A 150 7.39 -6.05 13.69
C LYS A 150 5.99 -6.12 14.31
N VAL A 151 4.97 -5.70 13.55
CA VAL A 151 3.58 -5.60 14.03
C VAL A 151 2.79 -6.86 13.66
N LEU A 152 3.07 -7.43 12.49
CA LEU A 152 2.38 -8.61 11.98
C LEU A 152 2.91 -9.90 12.66
N PRO A 153 2.11 -11.00 12.65
CA PRO A 153 2.57 -12.31 13.10
C PRO A 153 3.87 -12.74 12.40
N SER A 154 4.66 -13.61 13.04
CA SER A 154 5.94 -14.07 12.50
C SER A 154 5.77 -14.78 11.15
N HIS A 155 6.38 -14.21 10.11
CA HIS A 155 6.33 -14.72 8.74
C HIS A 155 7.58 -14.35 7.95
N GLU A 156 7.86 -15.11 6.90
CA GLU A 156 8.96 -14.87 5.97
C GLU A 156 8.44 -14.85 4.53
N PRO A 157 8.29 -13.65 3.93
CA PRO A 157 7.91 -13.52 2.53
C PRO A 157 9.10 -13.81 1.61
N ALA A 158 8.84 -14.35 0.42
CA ALA A 158 9.89 -14.59 -0.58
C ALA A 158 10.60 -13.29 -0.99
N ILE A 159 11.90 -13.20 -0.68
CA ILE A 159 12.73 -11.98 -0.75
C ILE A 159 12.79 -11.36 -2.16
N ILE A 160 12.65 -12.15 -3.23
CA ILE A 160 12.75 -11.65 -4.61
C ILE A 160 11.38 -11.52 -5.26
N ILE A 161 10.56 -12.57 -5.17
CA ILE A 161 9.27 -12.63 -5.87
C ILE A 161 8.33 -11.56 -5.31
N MET A 162 8.27 -11.42 -3.98
CA MET A 162 7.29 -10.51 -3.36
C MET A 162 7.54 -9.04 -3.73
N PRO A 163 8.77 -8.49 -3.57
CA PRO A 163 9.04 -7.11 -3.95
C PRO A 163 8.79 -6.82 -5.43
N VAL A 164 9.02 -7.78 -6.34
CA VAL A 164 8.74 -7.60 -7.77
C VAL A 164 7.24 -7.44 -8.02
N PHE A 165 6.40 -8.33 -7.49
CA PHE A 165 4.96 -8.24 -7.67
C PHE A 165 4.36 -6.98 -7.02
N LEU A 166 4.80 -6.62 -5.81
CA LEU A 166 4.38 -5.38 -5.15
C LEU A 166 4.83 -4.13 -5.93
N SER A 167 6.03 -4.15 -6.50
CA SER A 167 6.53 -3.04 -7.33
C SER A 167 5.71 -2.90 -8.62
N ILE A 168 5.41 -4.00 -9.31
CA ILE A 168 4.57 -3.96 -10.53
C ILE A 168 3.16 -3.46 -10.18
N MET A 169 2.57 -3.99 -9.11
CA MET A 169 1.24 -3.58 -8.66
C MET A 169 1.20 -2.08 -8.34
N SER A 170 2.12 -1.61 -7.51
CA SER A 170 2.15 -0.22 -7.08
C SER A 170 2.49 0.76 -8.21
N LEU A 171 3.30 0.35 -9.20
CA LEU A 171 3.54 1.13 -10.41
C LEU A 171 2.25 1.37 -11.18
N VAL A 172 1.42 0.33 -11.35
CA VAL A 172 0.11 0.43 -12.01
C VAL A 172 -0.86 1.27 -11.17
N TRP A 173 -0.85 1.16 -9.85
CA TRP A 173 -1.66 2.00 -8.97
C TRP A 173 -1.28 3.47 -9.07
N MET A 174 0.02 3.80 -9.03
CA MET A 174 0.48 5.18 -9.18
C MET A 174 0.20 5.70 -10.58
N TRP A 175 0.26 4.84 -11.61
CA TRP A 175 -0.22 5.20 -12.95
C TRP A 175 -1.71 5.55 -12.98
N LEU A 176 -2.55 4.78 -12.28
CA LEU A 176 -4.00 5.06 -12.14
C LEU A 176 -4.27 6.41 -11.47
N VAL A 177 -3.53 6.75 -10.43
CA VAL A 177 -3.58 8.08 -9.79
C VAL A 177 -3.11 9.15 -10.75
N TRP A 178 -1.93 8.94 -11.34
CA TRP A 178 -1.26 9.92 -12.19
C TRP A 178 -2.04 10.28 -13.43
N ARG A 179 -2.56 9.27 -14.11
CA ARG A 179 -3.22 9.38 -15.41
C ARG A 179 -4.72 9.57 -15.31
N TYR A 180 -5.38 9.01 -14.30
CA TYR A 180 -6.84 8.96 -14.21
C TYR A 180 -7.42 9.53 -12.91
N ARG A 181 -6.58 10.01 -11.97
CA ARG A 181 -7.03 10.49 -10.64
C ARG A 181 -7.82 9.44 -9.88
N ALA A 182 -7.57 8.16 -10.14
CA ALA A 182 -8.34 7.04 -9.62
C ALA A 182 -7.94 6.67 -8.18
N VAL A 183 -7.97 7.66 -7.29
CA VAL A 183 -7.59 7.55 -5.87
C VAL A 183 -8.48 6.53 -5.15
N MET A 184 -9.80 6.60 -5.33
CA MET A 184 -10.72 5.66 -4.68
C MET A 184 -10.51 4.22 -5.15
N ALA A 185 -10.17 4.01 -6.44
CA ALA A 185 -9.95 2.68 -6.96
C ALA A 185 -8.74 2.01 -6.29
N ILE A 186 -7.64 2.74 -6.14
CA ILE A 186 -6.44 2.19 -5.49
C ILE A 186 -6.63 2.02 -3.98
N ILE A 187 -7.43 2.86 -3.32
CA ILE A 187 -7.80 2.65 -1.90
C ILE A 187 -8.56 1.33 -1.74
N ILE A 188 -9.55 1.06 -2.61
CA ILE A 188 -10.32 -0.19 -2.56
C ILE A 188 -9.42 -1.40 -2.84
N MET A 189 -8.51 -1.30 -3.83
CA MET A 189 -7.52 -2.34 -4.10
C MET A 189 -6.58 -2.56 -2.90
N HIS A 190 -6.21 -1.49 -2.18
CA HIS A 190 -5.39 -1.58 -0.98
C HIS A 190 -6.11 -2.28 0.17
N MET A 191 -7.35 -1.87 0.45
CA MET A 191 -8.21 -2.55 1.43
C MET A 191 -8.34 -4.05 1.11
N PHE A 192 -8.47 -4.40 -0.17
CA PHE A 192 -8.54 -5.79 -0.60
C PHE A 192 -7.25 -6.56 -0.34
N ILE A 193 -6.09 -6.03 -0.77
CA ILE A 193 -4.82 -6.75 -0.55
C ILE A 193 -4.54 -6.90 0.95
N ASP A 194 -4.78 -5.87 1.78
CA ASP A 194 -4.64 -5.96 3.23
C ASP A 194 -5.53 -7.05 3.83
N PHE A 195 -6.79 -7.10 3.42
CA PHE A 195 -7.72 -8.14 3.89
C PHE A 195 -7.21 -9.54 3.59
N ILE A 196 -6.66 -9.74 2.39
CA ILE A 196 -6.15 -11.04 1.96
C ILE A 196 -4.81 -11.39 2.63
N THR A 197 -3.86 -10.47 2.68
CA THR A 197 -2.50 -10.73 3.19
C THR A 197 -2.49 -10.82 4.71
N VAL A 198 -3.15 -9.90 5.41
CA VAL A 198 -3.27 -9.92 6.88
C VAL A 198 -4.17 -11.07 7.31
N GLY A 199 -5.23 -11.35 6.53
CA GLY A 199 -6.07 -12.52 6.74
C GLY A 199 -5.27 -13.82 6.66
N HIS A 200 -4.41 -13.95 5.65
CA HIS A 200 -3.52 -15.11 5.51
C HIS A 200 -2.61 -15.33 6.75
N LEU A 201 -2.04 -14.25 7.30
CA LEU A 201 -1.20 -14.32 8.48
C LEU A 201 -1.96 -14.66 9.77
N ASN A 202 -3.22 -14.25 9.88
CA ASN A 202 -3.98 -14.32 11.13
C ASN A 202 -4.96 -15.49 11.21
N PHE A 203 -5.29 -16.14 10.10
CA PHE A 203 -6.27 -17.23 10.08
C PHE A 203 -5.65 -18.55 9.61
N ALA A 204 -5.90 -19.64 10.36
CA ALA A 204 -5.38 -20.98 10.05
C ALA A 204 -6.04 -21.57 8.79
N TRP A 205 -7.31 -21.26 8.54
CA TRP A 205 -8.05 -21.76 7.37
C TRP A 205 -7.64 -21.10 6.04
N PHE A 206 -6.72 -20.13 6.08
CA PHE A 206 -6.07 -19.53 4.90
C PHE A 206 -4.80 -20.29 4.45
N GLU A 207 -4.51 -21.47 5.03
CA GLU A 207 -3.36 -22.35 4.71
C GLU A 207 -3.33 -22.92 3.27
N SER A 208 -4.15 -22.40 2.37
CA SER A 208 -4.26 -22.86 0.99
C SER A 208 -2.93 -22.77 0.22
N PHE A 209 -2.41 -23.95 -0.16
CA PHE A 209 -1.45 -24.22 -1.23
C PHE A 209 -0.14 -23.40 -1.21
N GLN A 210 0.73 -23.65 -0.24
CA GLN A 210 2.14 -23.32 -0.40
C GLN A 210 2.71 -24.14 -1.57
N ILE A 211 3.01 -23.50 -2.70
CA ILE A 211 3.66 -24.15 -3.85
C ILE A 211 5.08 -24.58 -3.48
N ILE A 212 5.66 -23.95 -2.45
CA ILE A 212 6.95 -24.33 -1.88
C ILE A 212 6.73 -24.95 -0.51
N GLY A 213 6.57 -26.28 -0.48
CA GLY A 213 6.87 -27.07 0.71
C GLY A 213 8.38 -27.31 0.77
N LEU A 214 9.13 -26.37 1.37
CA LEU A 214 10.53 -26.55 1.78
C LEU A 214 10.73 -26.01 3.21
#